data_AF-A0A0D7AEC3-F1
#
_entry.id   AF-A0A0D7AEC3-F1
#
_cell.length_a   1.000
_cell.length_b   1.000
_cell.length_c   1.000
_cell.angle_alpha   90.00
_cell.angle_beta   90.00
_cell.angle_gamma   90.00
#
_symmetry.space_group_name_H-M   'P 1'
#
loop_
_entity.id
_entity.type
_entity.pdbx_description
1 polymer ?
#
loop_
_entity_poly.entity_id
_entity_poly.type
_entity_poly.pdbx_seq_one_letter_code
_entity_poly.pdbx_strand_id
1 'polypeptide(L)'
;IIDKVHEGDFLQPAERELMHEFMMKHEDGFAWDDSEKGHFREDFFPPVTMPVIVHMPWVLRNMPIPPGLYDKVVECVRIKIESGAYEPSNSGVPPFTEQMAESMGGRACYGCL
;
A
#
# COMPACT_ATOMS: atom_id res chain seq x y z
N ILE A 1 -23.42 -4.04 -13.38
CA ILE A 1 -22.53 -4.55 -12.31
C ILE A 1 -22.91 -3.88 -10.99
N ILE A 2 -23.00 -2.55 -10.97
CA ILE A 2 -23.37 -1.76 -9.78
C ILE A 2 -24.79 -2.08 -9.25
N ASP A 3 -25.78 -2.29 -10.13
CA ASP A 3 -27.14 -2.71 -9.69
C ASP A 3 -27.18 -4.01 -8.88
N LYS A 4 -26.20 -4.90 -9.07
CA LYS A 4 -26.10 -6.15 -8.30
C LYS A 4 -25.51 -5.93 -6.90
N VAL A 5 -24.84 -4.82 -6.67
CA VAL A 5 -24.23 -4.45 -5.38
C VAL A 5 -25.27 -3.80 -4.45
N HIS A 6 -26.36 -3.27 -5.02
CA HIS A 6 -27.47 -2.67 -4.28
C HIS A 6 -28.61 -3.66 -4.08
N GLU A 7 -28.41 -4.67 -3.22
CA GLU A 7 -29.43 -5.69 -2.91
C GLU A 7 -30.54 -5.19 -1.95
N GLY A 8 -30.42 -3.98 -1.39
CA GLY A 8 -31.37 -3.40 -0.43
C GLY A 8 -32.19 -2.22 -0.97
N ASP A 9 -33.35 -1.95 -0.36
CA ASP A 9 -34.25 -0.83 -0.65
C ASP A 9 -33.74 0.54 -0.12
N PHE A 10 -32.44 0.69 0.09
CA PHE A 10 -31.87 1.93 0.62
C PHE A 10 -31.93 3.09 -0.38
N LEU A 11 -31.70 2.81 -1.67
CA LEU A 11 -31.75 3.80 -2.75
C LEU A 11 -32.94 3.57 -3.65
N GLN A 12 -33.68 4.63 -3.96
CA GLN A 12 -34.71 4.59 -4.97
C GLN A 12 -34.12 4.37 -6.37
N PRO A 13 -34.91 3.85 -7.33
CA PRO A 13 -34.43 3.66 -8.70
C PRO A 13 -33.82 4.92 -9.34
N ALA A 14 -34.42 6.09 -9.11
CA ALA A 14 -33.93 7.36 -9.64
C ALA A 14 -32.60 7.81 -9.00
N GLU A 15 -32.40 7.53 -7.70
CA GLU A 15 -31.15 7.86 -7.01
C GLU A 15 -29.99 6.98 -7.50
N ARG A 16 -30.27 5.70 -7.81
CA ARG A 16 -29.29 4.80 -8.43
C ARG A 16 -28.87 5.26 -9.83
N GLU A 17 -29.84 5.69 -10.64
CA GLU A 17 -29.57 6.24 -11.97
C GLU A 17 -28.65 7.47 -11.90
N LEU A 18 -28.94 8.39 -10.97
CA LEU A 18 -28.09 9.57 -10.73
C LEU A 18 -26.68 9.18 -10.28
N MET A 19 -26.56 8.20 -9.39
CA MET A 19 -25.25 7.72 -8.93
C MET A 19 -24.43 7.12 -10.07
N HIS A 20 -25.06 6.31 -10.93
CA HIS A 20 -24.40 5.76 -12.11
C HIS A 20 -23.92 6.85 -13.05
N GLU A 21 -24.76 7.85 -13.33
CA GLU A 21 -24.39 8.99 -14.17
C GLU A 21 -23.21 9.78 -13.57
N PHE A 22 -23.25 10.02 -12.26
CA PHE A 22 -22.17 10.70 -11.54
C PHE A 22 -20.85 9.93 -11.61
N MET A 23 -20.88 8.62 -11.35
CA MET A 23 -19.69 7.77 -11.41
C MET A 23 -19.08 7.72 -12.81
N MET A 24 -19.91 7.62 -13.86
CA MET A 24 -19.44 7.63 -15.25
C MET A 24 -18.87 9.00 -15.66
N LYS A 25 -19.48 10.10 -15.22
CA LYS A 25 -18.97 11.46 -15.53
C LYS A 25 -17.65 11.78 -14.84
N HIS A 26 -17.39 11.17 -13.69
CA HIS A 26 -16.21 11.44 -12.86
C HIS A 26 -15.31 10.21 -12.73
N GLU A 27 -15.29 9.33 -13.75
CA GLU A 27 -14.53 8.07 -13.69
C GLU A 27 -13.04 8.31 -13.38
N ASP A 28 -12.44 9.35 -13.97
CA ASP A 28 -11.05 9.77 -13.75
C ASP A 28 -10.77 10.30 -12.33
N GLY A 29 -11.82 10.61 -11.56
CA GLY A 29 -11.71 11.07 -10.18
C GLY A 29 -11.61 9.94 -9.16
N PHE A 30 -11.91 8.71 -9.58
CA PHE A 30 -11.84 7.53 -8.73
C PHE A 30 -10.60 6.70 -9.06
N ALA A 31 -10.03 6.02 -8.07
CA ALA A 31 -9.06 4.97 -8.28
C ALA A 31 -9.77 3.63 -8.04
N TRP A 32 -10.02 2.90 -9.12
CA TRP A 32 -10.67 1.59 -9.08
C TRP A 32 -9.72 0.49 -8.62
N ASP A 33 -8.44 0.64 -8.97
CA ASP A 33 -7.33 -0.24 -8.57
C ASP A 33 -6.12 0.57 -8.07
N ASP A 34 -5.20 -0.10 -7.36
CA ASP A 34 -3.96 0.53 -6.87
C ASP A 34 -3.07 1.10 -7.99
N SER A 35 -3.24 0.65 -9.23
CA SER A 35 -2.56 1.19 -10.42
C SER A 35 -3.05 2.57 -10.85
N GLU A 36 -4.29 2.93 -10.49
CA GLU A 36 -4.90 4.23 -10.82
C GLU A 36 -4.68 5.26 -9.71
N LYS A 37 -4.07 4.84 -8.59
CA LYS A 37 -3.76 5.73 -7.49
C LYS A 37 -2.74 6.78 -7.94
N GLY A 38 -3.20 8.00 -8.15
CA GLY A 38 -2.34 9.14 -8.49
C GLY A 38 -1.40 9.56 -7.36
N HIS A 39 -0.37 10.33 -7.72
CA HIS A 39 0.49 11.04 -6.77
C HIS A 39 0.14 12.53 -6.75
N PHE A 40 0.48 13.23 -5.66
CA PHE A 40 0.33 14.68 -5.64
C PHE A 40 1.25 15.32 -6.68
N ARG A 41 0.75 16.38 -7.32
CA ARG A 41 1.55 17.19 -8.24
C ARG A 41 2.62 17.95 -7.45
N GLU A 42 3.88 17.76 -7.81
CA GLU A 42 5.01 18.43 -7.15
C GLU A 42 4.95 19.96 -7.27
N ASP A 43 4.34 20.48 -8.34
CA ASP A 43 4.11 21.94 -8.52
C ASP A 43 3.27 22.56 -7.40
N PHE A 44 2.35 21.78 -6.83
CA PHE A 44 1.44 22.21 -5.77
C PHE A 44 1.95 21.78 -4.39
N PHE A 45 2.57 20.60 -4.32
CA PHE A 45 3.04 19.98 -3.08
C PHE A 45 4.51 19.56 -3.25
N PRO A 46 5.46 20.49 -3.02
CA PRO A 46 6.87 20.16 -3.14
C PRO A 46 7.29 19.10 -2.10
N PRO A 47 8.35 18.31 -2.34
CA PRO A 47 8.82 17.30 -1.42
C PRO A 47 9.10 17.85 -0.02
N VAL A 48 8.65 17.13 1.01
CA VAL A 48 8.87 17.51 2.40
C VAL A 48 10.31 17.22 2.81
N THR A 49 11.00 18.24 3.33
CA THR A 49 12.32 18.07 3.94
C THR A 49 12.17 17.80 5.43
N MET A 50 12.52 16.60 5.89
CA MET A 50 12.52 16.30 7.32
C MET A 50 13.71 16.97 8.02
N PRO A 51 13.51 17.80 9.06
CA PRO A 51 14.61 18.39 9.80
C PRO A 51 15.36 17.31 10.58
N VAL A 52 16.67 17.23 10.39
CA VAL A 52 17.53 16.24 11.05
C VAL A 52 18.26 16.90 12.22
N ILE A 53 18.07 16.37 13.42
CA ILE A 53 18.90 16.67 14.60
C ILE A 53 20.10 15.73 14.54
N VAL A 54 21.29 16.17 14.97
CA VAL A 54 22.48 15.30 15.02
C VAL A 54 22.20 14.14 15.98
N HIS A 55 22.08 12.93 15.45
CA HIS A 55 21.85 11.69 16.20
C HIS A 55 22.59 10.53 15.56
N MET A 56 22.80 9.46 16.33
CA MET A 56 23.26 8.19 15.78
C MET A 56 22.06 7.49 15.13
N PRO A 57 22.14 7.05 13.86
CA PRO A 57 21.03 6.40 13.21
C PRO A 57 20.66 5.11 13.96
N TRP A 58 19.35 4.87 14.14
CA TRP A 58 18.88 3.67 14.80
C TRP A 58 18.68 2.55 13.78
N VAL A 59 19.39 1.45 13.97
CA VAL A 59 19.32 0.28 13.09
C VAL A 59 18.73 -0.88 13.87
N LEU A 60 17.47 -1.22 13.58
CA LEU A 60 16.79 -2.36 14.16
C LEU A 60 16.70 -3.48 13.12
N ARG A 61 16.90 -4.73 13.57
CA ARG A 61 16.72 -5.90 12.71
C ARG A 61 15.23 -6.11 12.41
N ASN A 62 14.90 -6.40 11.15
CA ASN A 62 13.54 -6.71 10.74
C ASN A 62 12.99 -7.92 11.51
N MET A 63 11.75 -7.81 11.99
CA MET A 63 11.04 -8.93 12.60
C MET A 63 10.70 -9.97 11.52
N PRO A 64 10.84 -11.27 11.82
CA PRO A 64 10.50 -12.32 10.86
C PRO A 64 9.01 -12.32 10.56
N ILE A 65 8.67 -12.48 9.29
CA ILE A 65 7.26 -12.53 8.87
C ILE A 65 6.71 -13.94 9.15
N PRO A 66 5.52 -14.06 9.78
CA PRO A 66 4.88 -15.35 9.98
C PRO A 66 4.68 -16.09 8.65
N PRO A 67 4.98 -17.40 8.57
CA PRO A 67 4.92 -18.15 7.31
C PRO A 67 3.55 -18.08 6.60
N GLY A 68 2.45 -18.10 7.36
CA GLY A 68 1.10 -18.02 6.79
C GLY A 68 0.72 -16.64 6.21
N LEU A 69 1.55 -15.62 6.43
CA LEU A 69 1.32 -14.26 5.94
C LEU A 69 2.36 -13.84 4.87
N TYR A 70 3.39 -14.65 4.66
CA TYR A 70 4.53 -14.29 3.82
C TYR A 70 4.11 -13.92 2.40
N ASP A 71 3.36 -14.79 1.72
CA ASP A 71 2.95 -14.58 0.32
C ASP A 71 2.10 -13.30 0.16
N LYS A 72 1.22 -13.04 1.12
CA LYS A 72 0.38 -11.83 1.12
C LYS A 72 1.22 -10.56 1.29
N VAL A 73 2.24 -10.59 2.15
CA VAL A 73 3.11 -9.42 2.35
C VAL A 73 3.94 -9.18 1.10
N VAL A 74 4.48 -10.23 0.48
CA VAL A 74 5.23 -10.11 -0.78
C VAL A 74 4.36 -9.49 -1.87
N GLU A 75 3.11 -9.96 -2.00
CA GLU A 75 2.15 -9.39 -2.96
C GLU A 75 1.87 -7.91 -2.67
N CYS A 76 1.59 -7.53 -1.42
CA CYS A 76 1.38 -6.13 -1.05
C CYS A 76 2.61 -5.26 -1.34
N VAL A 77 3.82 -5.76 -1.09
CA VAL A 77 5.05 -5.03 -1.40
C VAL A 77 5.19 -4.83 -2.90
N ARG A 78 4.92 -5.86 -3.70
CA ARG A 78 4.98 -5.76 -5.17
C ARG A 78 4.02 -4.72 -5.71
N ILE A 79 2.75 -4.72 -5.26
CA ILE A 79 1.74 -3.74 -5.68
C ILE A 79 2.17 -2.31 -5.32
N LYS A 80 2.80 -2.11 -4.16
CA LYS A 80 3.30 -0.80 -3.75
C LYS A 80 4.49 -0.31 -4.56
N ILE A 81 5.34 -1.22 -5.03
CA ILE A 81 6.43 -0.89 -5.95
C ILE A 81 5.86 -0.56 -7.34
N GLU A 82 4.93 -1.37 -7.84
CA GLU A 82 4.27 -1.17 -9.14
C GLU A 82 3.48 0.14 -9.20
N SER A 83 2.83 0.55 -8.10
CA SER A 83 2.14 1.85 -7.97
C SER A 83 3.09 3.04 -7.77
N GLY A 84 4.41 2.84 -7.75
CA GLY A 84 5.41 3.89 -7.53
C GLY A 84 5.42 4.48 -6.12
N ALA A 85 4.70 3.89 -5.17
CA ALA A 85 4.69 4.35 -3.79
C ALA A 85 5.99 3.99 -3.04
N TYR A 86 6.62 2.86 -3.41
CA TYR A 86 7.89 2.39 -2.86
C TYR A 86 8.96 2.33 -3.94
N GLU A 87 10.15 2.81 -3.58
CA GLU A 87 11.34 2.77 -4.42
C GLU A 87 12.44 1.94 -3.75
N PRO A 88 13.20 1.12 -4.49
CA PRO A 88 14.38 0.46 -3.98
C PRO A 88 15.39 1.49 -3.47
N SER A 89 15.89 1.31 -2.25
CA SER A 89 16.88 2.20 -1.66
C SER A 89 17.87 1.43 -0.79
N ASN A 90 19.15 1.76 -0.94
CA ASN A 90 20.21 1.24 -0.07
C ASN A 90 20.47 2.26 1.04
N SER A 91 19.60 2.28 2.05
CA SER A 91 19.82 3.14 3.21
C SER A 91 20.73 2.44 4.23
N GLY A 92 21.45 3.21 5.05
CA GLY A 92 22.19 2.67 6.21
C GLY A 92 21.28 2.05 7.29
N VAL A 93 19.97 2.01 7.03
CA VAL A 93 18.92 1.29 7.74
C VAL A 93 18.47 0.19 6.77
N PRO A 94 18.45 -1.09 7.14
CA PRO A 94 18.12 -2.14 6.18
C PRO A 94 16.73 -1.89 5.58
N PRO A 95 16.61 -1.76 4.24
CA PRO A 95 15.32 -1.54 3.60
C PRO A 95 14.41 -2.74 3.91
N PHE A 96 13.17 -2.44 4.34
CA PHE A 96 12.17 -3.44 4.71
C PHE A 96 11.89 -4.46 3.58
N THR A 97 12.10 -4.06 2.32
CA THR A 97 11.65 -4.82 1.15
C THR A 97 12.74 -5.68 0.50
N GLU A 98 14.03 -5.34 0.58
CA GLU A 98 15.08 -6.11 -0.12
C GLU A 98 15.79 -7.15 0.75
N GLN A 99 15.85 -7.00 2.09
CA GLN A 99 16.42 -8.04 2.96
C GLN A 99 15.43 -9.17 3.32
N MET A 100 14.16 -9.04 2.95
CA MET A 100 13.11 -9.99 3.33
C MET A 100 13.15 -11.29 2.51
N ALA A 101 13.56 -11.22 1.24
CA ALA A 101 13.63 -12.39 0.36
C ALA A 101 14.89 -13.25 0.61
N GLU A 102 16.01 -12.63 1.01
CA GLU A 102 17.31 -13.32 1.10
C GLU A 102 17.67 -13.84 2.51
N SER A 103 16.92 -13.46 3.55
CA SER A 103 17.24 -13.83 4.95
C SER A 103 16.56 -15.12 5.44
N MET A 104 16.17 -16.05 4.55
CA MET A 104 15.58 -17.36 4.94
C MET A 104 16.59 -18.36 5.54
N GLY A 105 17.51 -17.87 6.38
CA GLY A 105 18.46 -18.65 7.14
C GLY A 105 18.35 -18.38 8.63
N GLY A 106 17.38 -19.02 9.29
CA GLY A 106 17.48 -19.38 10.70
C GLY A 106 16.98 -18.36 11.75
N ARG A 107 15.79 -18.66 12.29
CA ARG A 107 15.61 -19.04 13.70
C ARG A 107 14.15 -19.42 13.96
N ALA A 108 13.88 -20.72 14.04
CA ALA A 108 12.69 -21.24 14.69
C ALA A 108 12.83 -20.96 16.19
N CYS A 109 12.00 -20.08 16.73
CA CYS A 109 11.82 -19.93 18.17
C CYS A 109 10.36 -20.24 18.51
N TYR A 110 9.93 -21.49 18.25
CA TYR A 110 8.90 -22.09 19.08
C TYR A 110 9.58 -22.48 20.40
N GLY A 111 9.56 -21.55 21.35
CA GLY A 111 9.76 -21.88 22.76
C GLY A 111 8.43 -22.38 23.29
N CYS A 112 8.28 -23.71 23.38
CA CYS A 112 7.28 -24.34 24.22
C CYS A 112 7.67 -24.07 25.68
N LEU A 113 6.87 -23.23 26.36
CA LEU A 113 6.58 -23.31 27.79
C LEU A 113 5.10 -22.98 27.97
#